data_AF-A0A2V2L8P9-F1
#
_entry.id   AF-A0A2V2L8P9-F1
#
_cell.length_a   1.000
_cell.length_b   1.000
_cell.length_c   1.000
_cell.angle_alpha   90.00
_cell.angle_beta   90.00
_cell.angle_gamma   90.00
#
_symmetry.space_group_name_H-M   'P 1'
#
loop_
_entity.id
_entity.type
_entity.pdbx_description
1 polymer ?
#
loop_
_entity_poly.entity_id
_entity_poly.type
_entity_poly.pdbx_seq_one_letter_code
_entity_poly.pdbx_strand_id
1 'polypeptide(L)'
;MTPSRAATLAAACLLAPAPGLAQMAIPADPAQTCTADIAPWFPDGIGPAGTVTPPPSLTFTDDNGGDPSACAFYNWGAQAFLWLLSPAEDGRVLDSSAIFNVLPDEGGARQFQRSTPGTRLTVALRNEKDDVGEIGQAGGGGVLLSQDGALVHYGVHTNDLYAYFLTGQKAGAIDPTPTTYAHDADDMAALNAYMASVSPPFVSAAPETLVMELKTSWVDAETVADSSAYITVPARVPTYARSGDNTKWTPHGHRDVTLALTGLHIAGTVQNHPEFVWATFEHISNAPDVTYYYTDTSGSIVPFSYDASGDFVFLATGADPAKANVECMKAQGGGATGTIIADTTSGGSLVCAGGIVPSDTVRARPWGSSPLGPPDIGTTVNGTDVTKPMVDQIVMNNTALLSLNASVRGQLAAGDPRANYVQTGAIWTAPATRGSNAPIPDGNAPDPSVLRGSLGLYNATMETYSFDTAPHCFSCHALFNGPDNMFGTASAPEQLSHIYYAIDPLPAP
;
A
#
# COMPACT_ATOMS: atom_id res chain seq x y z
N MET A 1 -17.11 41.22 62.74
CA MET A 1 -16.19 40.97 61.62
C MET A 1 -16.33 39.51 61.21
N THR A 2 -17.10 39.27 60.16
CA THR A 2 -17.39 37.96 59.57
C THR A 2 -17.54 38.21 58.07
N PRO A 3 -16.71 37.60 57.20
CA PRO A 3 -16.73 37.89 55.78
C PRO A 3 -17.84 37.09 55.06
N SER A 4 -18.56 37.77 54.16
CA SER A 4 -19.53 37.16 53.26
C SER A 4 -18.82 36.34 52.19
N ARG A 5 -19.29 35.11 51.95
CA ARG A 5 -18.89 34.28 50.81
C ARG A 5 -19.48 34.88 49.52
N ALA A 6 -18.62 35.28 48.59
CA ALA A 6 -19.00 35.49 47.20
C ALA A 6 -18.84 34.16 46.45
N ALA A 7 -19.91 33.69 45.80
CA ALA A 7 -19.87 32.53 44.92
C ALA A 7 -19.47 32.97 43.51
N THR A 8 -18.35 32.47 43.02
CA THR A 8 -17.89 32.67 41.65
C THR A 8 -18.53 31.58 40.77
N LEU A 9 -19.45 31.96 39.87
CA LEU A 9 -19.89 31.08 38.79
C LEU A 9 -18.73 30.94 37.79
N ALA A 10 -18.15 29.75 37.70
CA ALA A 10 -17.28 29.39 36.60
C ALA A 10 -18.15 29.00 35.40
N ALA A 11 -18.16 29.82 34.35
CA ALA A 11 -18.74 29.47 33.06
C ALA A 11 -17.84 28.39 32.41
N ALA A 12 -18.34 27.17 32.33
CA ALA A 12 -17.74 26.12 31.53
C ALA A 12 -17.94 26.46 30.05
N CYS A 13 -16.88 26.92 29.39
CA CYS A 13 -16.83 27.01 27.94
C CYS A 13 -16.75 25.57 27.39
N LEU A 14 -17.89 25.01 26.99
CA LEU A 14 -17.95 23.83 26.14
C LEU A 14 -17.35 24.21 24.79
N LEU A 15 -16.06 23.92 24.61
CA LEU A 15 -15.47 23.83 23.27
C LEU A 15 -16.14 22.62 22.60
N ALA A 16 -17.02 22.88 21.64
CA ALA A 16 -17.40 21.84 20.68
C ALA A 16 -16.11 21.45 19.93
N PRO A 17 -15.74 20.16 19.87
CA PRO A 17 -14.63 19.74 19.03
C PRO A 17 -14.96 20.15 17.60
N ALA A 18 -13.98 20.73 16.90
CA ALA A 18 -14.07 20.89 15.46
C ALA A 18 -14.35 19.50 14.84
N PRO A 19 -15.22 19.39 13.82
CA PRO A 19 -15.45 18.12 13.18
C PRO A 19 -14.12 17.65 12.54
N GLY A 20 -13.52 16.62 13.12
CA GLY A 20 -12.45 15.86 12.46
C GLY A 20 -13.06 14.95 11.40
N LEU A 21 -12.25 14.55 10.41
CA LEU A 21 -12.65 13.52 9.46
C LEU A 21 -13.09 12.27 10.24
N ALA A 22 -14.11 11.61 9.73
CA ALA A 22 -14.45 10.29 10.17
C ALA A 22 -13.28 9.33 9.95
N GLN A 23 -13.27 8.32 10.80
CA GLN A 23 -12.30 7.26 10.76
C GLN A 23 -13.07 5.98 10.51
N MET A 24 -12.50 5.06 9.73
CA MET A 24 -13.05 3.73 9.62
C MET A 24 -13.16 3.14 11.03
N ALA A 25 -14.35 2.69 11.37
CA ALA A 25 -14.57 2.11 12.66
C ALA A 25 -13.94 0.71 12.68
N ILE A 26 -13.08 0.47 13.66
CA ILE A 26 -12.52 -0.85 13.94
C ILE A 26 -13.27 -1.41 15.16
N PRO A 27 -13.79 -2.65 15.10
CA PRO A 27 -14.43 -3.26 16.26
C PRO A 27 -13.49 -3.29 17.45
N ALA A 28 -14.04 -3.04 18.64
CA ALA A 28 -13.26 -2.98 19.88
C ALA A 28 -12.96 -4.37 20.48
N ASP A 29 -13.64 -5.40 19.99
CA ASP A 29 -13.67 -6.74 20.57
C ASP A 29 -13.36 -7.89 19.59
N PRO A 30 -12.44 -7.77 18.61
CA PRO A 30 -12.00 -8.93 17.84
C PRO A 30 -11.29 -9.93 18.77
N ALA A 31 -11.51 -11.22 18.54
CA ALA A 31 -10.73 -12.27 19.18
C ALA A 31 -9.23 -12.04 18.91
N GLN A 32 -8.40 -12.20 19.94
CA GLN A 32 -6.96 -11.96 19.87
C GLN A 32 -6.24 -13.15 19.22
N THR A 33 -6.40 -13.30 17.89
CA THR A 33 -5.84 -14.42 17.11
C THR A 33 -4.50 -14.08 16.47
N CYS A 34 -4.18 -12.80 16.31
CA CYS A 34 -2.87 -12.32 15.91
C CYS A 34 -2.52 -11.03 16.66
N THR A 35 -1.34 -10.99 17.28
CA THR A 35 -0.85 -9.84 18.05
C THR A 35 0.65 -9.68 17.83
N ALA A 36 1.16 -8.48 18.06
CA ALA A 36 2.59 -8.19 18.06
C ALA A 36 3.03 -7.68 19.43
N ASP A 37 4.20 -8.10 19.91
CA ASP A 37 4.95 -7.32 20.90
C ASP A 37 5.85 -6.36 20.13
N ILE A 38 5.52 -5.07 20.17
CA ILE A 38 6.26 -4.08 19.37
C ILE A 38 7.45 -3.52 20.12
N ALA A 39 7.57 -3.73 21.44
CA ALA A 39 8.65 -3.14 22.22
C ALA A 39 10.06 -3.50 21.70
N PRO A 40 10.35 -4.75 21.28
CA PRO A 40 11.63 -5.11 20.67
C PRO A 40 11.93 -4.38 19.36
N TRP A 41 10.92 -3.84 18.68
CA TRP A 41 11.09 -3.11 17.42
C TRP A 41 11.61 -1.68 17.66
N PHE A 42 11.47 -1.13 18.87
CA PHE A 42 11.88 0.23 19.22
C PHE A 42 13.17 0.20 20.06
N PRO A 43 14.35 0.35 19.46
CA PRO A 43 15.63 0.22 20.17
C PRO A 43 15.81 1.29 21.26
N ASP A 44 15.19 2.46 21.06
CA ASP A 44 15.22 3.60 22.00
C ASP A 44 13.95 3.67 22.87
N GLY A 45 13.10 2.64 22.84
CA GLY A 45 11.80 2.61 23.48
C GLY A 45 10.69 3.28 22.66
N ILE A 46 9.44 2.96 23.01
CA ILE A 46 8.27 3.46 22.28
C ILE A 46 8.05 4.94 22.62
N GLY A 47 8.17 5.80 21.62
CA GLY A 47 7.89 7.23 21.69
C GLY A 47 7.16 7.73 20.43
N PRO A 48 6.59 8.94 20.45
CA PRO A 48 5.93 9.51 19.27
C PRO A 48 6.92 9.64 18.12
N ALA A 49 6.60 9.04 16.97
CA ALA A 49 7.51 8.93 15.84
C ALA A 49 8.87 8.31 16.23
N GLY A 50 8.90 7.41 17.22
CA GLY A 50 10.11 6.70 17.62
C GLY A 50 10.68 5.84 16.50
N THR A 51 12.00 5.73 16.46
CA THR A 51 12.73 4.89 15.51
C THR A 51 12.38 3.42 15.71
N VAL A 52 12.19 2.70 14.61
CA VAL A 52 11.95 1.26 14.59
C VAL A 52 13.09 0.56 13.85
N THR A 53 13.48 -0.63 14.28
CA THR A 53 14.45 -1.47 13.58
C THR A 53 13.84 -2.02 12.28
N PRO A 54 14.65 -2.21 11.22
CA PRO A 54 14.16 -2.79 9.98
C PRO A 54 13.55 -4.18 10.20
N PRO A 55 12.55 -4.59 9.39
CA PRO A 55 11.95 -5.91 9.51
C PRO A 55 12.99 -7.00 9.24
N PRO A 56 12.96 -8.12 9.98
CA PRO A 56 13.97 -9.16 9.88
C PRO A 56 13.71 -10.08 8.67
N SER A 57 13.72 -9.56 7.45
CA SER A 57 13.40 -10.34 6.23
C SER A 57 14.40 -11.47 5.98
N LEU A 58 15.70 -11.21 6.13
CA LEU A 58 16.76 -12.21 5.92
C LEU A 58 16.73 -13.32 6.97
N THR A 59 16.38 -12.98 8.20
CA THR A 59 16.22 -13.95 9.29
C THR A 59 14.75 -14.21 9.56
N PHE A 60 13.89 -14.10 8.53
CA PHE A 60 12.46 -14.35 8.65
C PHE A 60 12.26 -15.86 8.78
N THR A 61 12.54 -16.35 9.97
CA THR A 61 12.43 -17.74 10.33
C THR A 61 11.15 -17.95 11.13
N ASP A 62 10.55 -19.10 10.92
CA ASP A 62 9.28 -19.52 11.48
C ASP A 62 9.22 -19.64 13.02
N ASP A 63 8.00 -19.55 13.54
CA ASP A 63 7.64 -19.96 14.91
C ASP A 63 7.30 -21.48 15.00
N ASN A 64 7.35 -22.23 13.89
CA ASN A 64 6.68 -23.52 13.74
C ASN A 64 7.51 -24.65 13.08
N GLY A 65 8.83 -24.56 13.01
CA GLY A 65 9.73 -25.59 12.48
C GLY A 65 9.79 -25.66 10.95
N GLY A 66 9.63 -24.53 10.26
CA GLY A 66 9.90 -24.37 8.82
C GLY A 66 8.79 -23.69 7.99
N ASP A 67 7.71 -23.22 8.61
CA ASP A 67 6.57 -22.56 7.93
C ASP A 67 6.04 -21.38 8.78
N PRO A 68 6.26 -20.12 8.39
CA PRO A 68 5.80 -18.96 9.15
C PRO A 68 4.26 -18.89 9.21
N SER A 69 3.72 -18.51 10.37
CA SER A 69 2.27 -18.34 10.50
C SER A 69 1.78 -17.13 9.70
N ALA A 70 0.49 -17.07 9.35
CA ALA A 70 -0.11 -15.86 8.78
C ALA A 70 0.15 -14.62 9.64
N CYS A 71 0.15 -14.79 10.98
CA CYS A 71 0.45 -13.70 11.89
C CYS A 71 1.90 -13.21 11.80
N ALA A 72 2.86 -14.09 11.49
CA ALA A 72 4.25 -13.70 11.28
C ALA A 72 4.40 -12.80 10.04
N PHE A 73 3.72 -13.10 8.93
CA PHE A 73 3.69 -12.23 7.75
C PHE A 73 3.01 -10.89 8.03
N TYR A 74 1.93 -10.89 8.82
CA TYR A 74 1.29 -9.64 9.21
C TYR A 74 2.17 -8.80 10.16
N ASN A 75 2.84 -9.42 11.13
CA ASN A 75 3.82 -8.75 11.99
C ASN A 75 4.99 -8.17 11.19
N TRP A 76 5.50 -8.91 10.20
CA TRP A 76 6.53 -8.41 9.28
C TRP A 76 6.06 -7.14 8.55
N GLY A 77 4.84 -7.16 8.01
CA GLY A 77 4.24 -6.00 7.35
C GLY A 77 4.11 -4.79 8.29
N ALA A 78 3.63 -5.02 9.52
CA ALA A 78 3.51 -3.97 10.53
C ALA A 78 4.86 -3.37 10.94
N GLN A 79 5.89 -4.20 11.16
CA GLN A 79 7.23 -3.72 11.47
C GLN A 79 7.84 -2.96 10.28
N ALA A 80 7.68 -3.47 9.05
CA ALA A 80 8.13 -2.80 7.83
C ALA A 80 7.49 -1.42 7.67
N PHE A 81 6.18 -1.31 7.89
CA PHE A 81 5.46 -0.04 7.86
C PHE A 81 5.99 0.96 8.90
N LEU A 82 6.16 0.53 10.15
CA LEU A 82 6.66 1.42 11.20
C LEU A 82 8.12 1.85 10.96
N TRP A 83 8.95 0.95 10.42
CA TRP A 83 10.34 1.23 10.03
C TRP A 83 10.43 2.23 8.88
N LEU A 84 9.73 1.99 7.77
CA LEU A 84 9.72 2.89 6.59
C LEU A 84 9.31 4.31 6.97
N LEU A 85 8.47 4.47 7.99
CA LEU A 85 7.96 5.76 8.44
C LEU A 85 8.66 6.28 9.70
N SER A 86 9.72 5.61 10.16
CA SER A 86 10.57 6.09 11.25
C SER A 86 11.43 7.27 10.82
N PRO A 87 11.83 8.17 11.74
CA PRO A 87 12.76 9.25 11.43
C PRO A 87 14.08 8.72 10.89
N ALA A 88 14.56 9.32 9.81
CA ALA A 88 15.89 9.07 9.26
C ALA A 88 16.37 10.34 8.55
N GLU A 89 17.64 10.68 8.74
CA GLU A 89 18.23 11.90 8.16
C GLU A 89 17.41 13.16 8.52
N ASP A 90 16.91 13.93 7.54
CA ASP A 90 16.05 15.10 7.73
C ASP A 90 14.55 14.81 7.53
N GLY A 91 14.19 13.53 7.30
CA GLY A 91 12.84 13.07 7.05
C GLY A 91 12.56 11.73 7.72
N ARG A 92 12.13 10.76 6.91
CA ARG A 92 11.84 9.38 7.30
C ARG A 92 12.67 8.41 6.47
N VAL A 93 12.65 7.14 6.84
CA VAL A 93 13.33 6.11 6.03
C VAL A 93 12.84 6.13 4.58
N LEU A 94 11.52 6.28 4.37
CA LEU A 94 10.86 6.32 3.05
C LEU A 94 11.42 7.40 2.10
N ASP A 95 11.91 8.52 2.63
CA ASP A 95 12.50 9.64 1.89
C ASP A 95 14.00 9.86 2.21
N SER A 96 14.66 8.88 2.83
CA SER A 96 16.09 8.89 3.14
C SER A 96 16.93 8.22 2.05
N SER A 97 18.27 8.31 2.17
CA SER A 97 19.21 7.68 1.23
C SER A 97 19.15 6.15 1.15
N ALA A 98 18.41 5.48 2.04
CA ALA A 98 18.11 4.05 1.97
C ALA A 98 17.07 3.68 0.89
N ILE A 99 16.32 4.67 0.39
CA ILE A 99 15.24 4.48 -0.58
C ILE A 99 15.52 5.26 -1.87
N PHE A 100 15.16 4.66 -3.00
CA PHE A 100 15.21 5.26 -4.32
C PHE A 100 13.79 5.45 -4.84
N ASN A 101 13.47 6.65 -5.30
CA ASN A 101 12.30 6.86 -6.14
C ASN A 101 12.57 6.24 -7.51
N VAL A 102 11.56 5.63 -8.12
CA VAL A 102 11.64 5.08 -9.48
C VAL A 102 10.80 5.94 -10.41
N LEU A 103 11.48 6.82 -11.15
CA LEU A 103 10.83 7.82 -11.99
C LEU A 103 10.86 7.39 -13.47
N PRO A 104 9.76 7.55 -14.21
CA PRO A 104 9.75 7.33 -15.66
C PRO A 104 10.51 8.45 -16.40
N ASP A 105 11.19 8.11 -17.49
CA ASP A 105 11.79 9.06 -18.43
C ASP A 105 10.91 9.28 -19.69
N GLU A 106 11.38 10.10 -20.64
CA GLU A 106 10.63 10.41 -21.88
C GLU A 106 10.55 9.24 -22.87
N GLY A 107 11.36 8.20 -22.70
CA GLY A 107 11.44 7.04 -23.58
C GLY A 107 10.77 5.79 -23.04
N GLY A 108 10.09 5.87 -21.88
CA GLY A 108 9.48 4.72 -21.21
C GLY A 108 10.45 3.89 -20.37
N ALA A 109 11.74 4.27 -20.32
CA ALA A 109 12.66 3.73 -19.33
C ALA A 109 12.41 4.37 -17.97
N ARG A 110 12.97 3.79 -16.92
CA ARG A 110 12.85 4.30 -15.55
C ARG A 110 14.21 4.51 -14.95
N GLN A 111 14.34 5.54 -14.14
CA GLN A 111 15.61 5.87 -13.49
C GLN A 111 15.44 5.85 -11.98
N PHE A 112 16.44 5.28 -11.33
CA PHE A 112 16.61 5.42 -9.90
C PHE A 112 17.00 6.86 -9.56
N GLN A 113 16.19 7.49 -8.72
CA GLN A 113 16.54 8.74 -8.06
C GLN A 113 16.70 8.47 -6.57
N ARG A 114 17.96 8.43 -6.11
CA ARG A 114 18.26 8.30 -4.68
C ARG A 114 17.65 9.48 -3.93
N SER A 115 16.87 9.21 -2.89
CA SER A 115 16.43 10.28 -2.01
C SER A 115 17.64 10.80 -1.23
N THR A 116 17.83 12.11 -1.18
CA THR A 116 18.88 12.75 -0.37
C THR A 116 18.26 13.84 0.48
N PRO A 117 18.87 14.26 1.61
CA PRO A 117 18.30 15.31 2.44
C PRO A 117 17.92 16.56 1.64
N GLY A 118 16.67 16.99 1.78
CA GLY A 118 16.06 18.08 1.02
C GLY A 118 15.58 17.73 -0.41
N THR A 119 15.68 16.48 -0.85
CA THR A 119 15.09 16.00 -2.11
C THR A 119 13.58 15.87 -1.92
N ARG A 120 12.81 16.58 -2.75
CA ARG A 120 11.36 16.48 -2.73
C ARG A 120 10.94 15.19 -3.42
N LEU A 121 9.90 14.53 -2.88
CA LEU A 121 9.19 13.51 -3.63
C LEU A 121 8.71 14.15 -4.95
N THR A 122 9.27 13.71 -6.06
CA THR A 122 8.85 14.19 -7.37
C THR A 122 7.79 13.23 -7.86
N VAL A 123 6.54 13.71 -7.90
CA VAL A 123 5.46 12.95 -8.51
C VAL A 123 5.48 13.25 -10.02
N ALA A 124 5.87 12.29 -10.83
CA ALA A 124 6.09 12.47 -12.26
C ALA A 124 4.78 12.62 -13.06
N LEU A 125 4.71 13.70 -13.83
CA LEU A 125 3.85 13.83 -15.02
C LEU A 125 4.67 13.55 -16.28
N ARG A 126 4.69 12.32 -16.81
CA ARG A 126 5.28 12.04 -18.15
C ARG A 126 4.44 11.08 -19.00
N ASN A 127 4.52 11.26 -20.34
CA ASN A 127 3.57 10.84 -21.39
C ASN A 127 3.48 9.35 -21.59
N GLU A 128 2.23 8.96 -21.89
CA GLU A 128 1.81 7.77 -22.63
C GLU A 128 2.14 6.42 -22.02
N LYS A 129 1.14 5.54 -22.07
CA LYS A 129 1.30 4.10 -21.89
C LYS A 129 2.32 3.60 -22.91
N ASP A 130 3.56 3.55 -22.50
CA ASP A 130 4.12 2.27 -22.12
C ASP A 130 4.30 2.33 -20.59
N ASP A 131 3.37 1.69 -19.87
CA ASP A 131 2.81 2.02 -18.54
C ASP A 131 3.83 2.36 -17.41
N VAL A 132 3.85 3.63 -16.93
CA VAL A 132 3.30 4.16 -15.65
C VAL A 132 3.63 5.66 -15.60
N GLY A 133 2.61 6.49 -15.85
CA GLY A 133 2.56 7.83 -15.26
C GLY A 133 2.09 7.72 -13.81
N GLU A 134 2.53 8.61 -12.94
CA GLU A 134 2.19 8.58 -11.50
C GLU A 134 0.80 9.15 -11.19
N ILE A 135 -0.09 9.09 -12.18
CA ILE A 135 -1.52 9.43 -12.17
C ILE A 135 -2.23 8.37 -12.99
N GLY A 136 -3.46 7.98 -12.62
CA GLY A 136 -4.18 6.90 -13.29
C GLY A 136 -3.89 5.52 -12.69
N GLN A 137 -3.39 5.48 -11.46
CA GLN A 137 -2.90 4.27 -10.81
C GLN A 137 -3.91 3.67 -9.82
N ALA A 138 -5.21 3.99 -9.94
CA ALA A 138 -6.30 3.42 -9.13
C ALA A 138 -6.92 2.13 -9.73
N GLY A 139 -6.16 1.45 -10.59
CA GLY A 139 -6.63 0.35 -11.46
C GLY A 139 -6.98 0.83 -12.87
N GLY A 140 -6.49 0.15 -13.91
CA GLY A 140 -6.94 0.32 -15.30
C GLY A 140 -6.70 1.69 -15.96
N GLY A 141 -6.02 2.64 -15.31
CA GLY A 141 -5.90 4.04 -15.76
C GLY A 141 -6.75 5.03 -14.95
N GLY A 142 -7.56 4.56 -14.00
CA GLY A 142 -8.48 5.37 -13.21
C GLY A 142 -7.79 6.37 -12.29
N VAL A 143 -8.40 7.54 -12.14
CA VAL A 143 -7.90 8.66 -11.33
C VAL A 143 -8.85 8.87 -10.15
N LEU A 144 -8.31 9.14 -8.96
CA LEU A 144 -9.09 9.44 -7.77
C LEU A 144 -9.03 10.94 -7.45
N LEU A 145 -10.17 11.45 -6.99
CA LEU A 145 -10.32 12.81 -6.49
C LEU A 145 -11.00 12.75 -5.12
N SER A 146 -10.41 13.39 -4.11
CA SER A 146 -11.04 13.48 -2.78
C SER A 146 -12.34 14.31 -2.83
N GLN A 147 -13.14 14.21 -1.78
CA GLN A 147 -14.34 15.01 -1.59
C GLN A 147 -14.05 16.52 -1.56
N ASP A 148 -12.84 16.90 -1.13
CA ASP A 148 -12.35 18.29 -1.16
C ASP A 148 -11.63 18.66 -2.48
N GLY A 149 -11.70 17.81 -3.50
CA GLY A 149 -11.20 18.10 -4.84
C GLY A 149 -9.68 17.95 -5.04
N ALA A 150 -9.01 17.20 -4.16
CA ALA A 150 -7.59 16.89 -4.29
C ALA A 150 -7.36 15.63 -5.14
N LEU A 151 -6.43 15.70 -6.09
CA LEU A 151 -6.03 14.52 -6.85
C LEU A 151 -5.18 13.61 -5.96
N VAL A 152 -5.37 12.29 -6.13
CA VAL A 152 -4.46 11.30 -5.55
C VAL A 152 -3.21 11.20 -6.43
N HIS A 153 -2.07 11.38 -5.79
CA HIS A 153 -0.74 11.28 -6.37
C HIS A 153 -0.09 9.97 -5.95
N TYR A 154 0.65 9.34 -6.84
CA TYR A 154 1.29 8.05 -6.57
C TYR A 154 2.80 8.17 -6.60
N GLY A 155 3.50 7.30 -5.88
CA GLY A 155 4.96 7.19 -5.97
C GLY A 155 5.38 5.73 -5.93
N VAL A 156 6.38 5.37 -6.74
CA VAL A 156 6.98 4.03 -6.77
C VAL A 156 8.41 4.13 -6.28
N HIS A 157 8.80 3.23 -5.38
CA HIS A 157 10.09 3.27 -4.71
C HIS A 157 10.69 1.88 -4.60
N THR A 158 11.99 1.83 -4.43
CA THR A 158 12.71 0.60 -4.10
C THR A 158 13.74 0.89 -3.02
N ASN A 159 14.10 -0.10 -2.20
CA ASN A 159 15.24 0.08 -1.30
C ASN A 159 16.58 -0.02 -2.04
N ASP A 160 17.66 0.33 -1.35
CA ASP A 160 19.02 0.27 -1.88
C ASP A 160 19.41 -1.13 -2.37
N LEU A 161 19.07 -2.19 -1.62
CA LEU A 161 19.34 -3.57 -1.99
C LEU A 161 18.71 -3.93 -3.34
N TYR A 162 17.46 -3.53 -3.60
CA TYR A 162 16.83 -3.73 -4.90
C TYR A 162 17.59 -3.00 -6.01
N ALA A 163 17.95 -1.74 -5.80
CA ALA A 163 18.63 -0.93 -6.81
C ALA A 163 20.01 -1.50 -7.19
N TYR A 164 20.80 -1.94 -6.20
CA TYR A 164 22.07 -2.61 -6.45
C TYR A 164 21.90 -4.01 -7.02
N PHE A 165 20.91 -4.78 -6.54
CA PHE A 165 20.58 -6.09 -7.10
C PHE A 165 20.27 -5.99 -8.59
N LEU A 166 19.37 -5.08 -8.97
CA LEU A 166 19.02 -4.84 -10.37
C LEU A 166 20.24 -4.49 -11.21
N THR A 167 21.04 -3.54 -10.72
CA THR A 167 22.25 -3.07 -11.42
C THR A 167 23.25 -4.21 -11.64
N GLY A 168 23.53 -4.99 -10.59
CA GLY A 168 24.47 -6.10 -10.67
C GLY A 168 23.96 -7.27 -11.52
N GLN A 169 22.66 -7.60 -11.40
CA GLN A 169 22.04 -8.67 -12.16
C GLN A 169 22.01 -8.34 -13.66
N LYS A 170 21.62 -7.12 -14.05
CA LYS A 170 21.64 -6.68 -15.47
C LYS A 170 23.05 -6.61 -16.04
N ALA A 171 24.04 -6.28 -15.22
CA ALA A 171 25.45 -6.25 -15.63
C ALA A 171 26.11 -7.63 -15.67
N GLY A 172 25.44 -8.69 -15.20
CA GLY A 172 26.07 -10.02 -15.02
C GLY A 172 27.21 -10.00 -13.99
N ALA A 173 27.15 -9.07 -13.02
CA ALA A 173 28.20 -8.80 -12.04
C ALA A 173 27.98 -9.49 -10.68
N ILE A 174 26.85 -10.20 -10.51
CA ILE A 174 26.56 -11.05 -9.35
C ILE A 174 26.83 -12.51 -9.76
N ASP A 175 27.61 -13.23 -8.95
CA ASP A 175 28.02 -14.63 -9.17
C ASP A 175 27.61 -15.50 -7.97
N PRO A 176 26.80 -16.58 -8.16
CA PRO A 176 26.19 -16.99 -9.43
C PRO A 176 25.18 -15.96 -9.93
N THR A 177 24.95 -15.92 -11.25
CA THR A 177 23.95 -15.03 -11.85
C THR A 177 22.56 -15.32 -11.28
N PRO A 178 21.91 -14.36 -10.63
CA PRO A 178 20.60 -14.58 -10.03
C PRO A 178 19.54 -14.89 -11.09
N THR A 179 18.70 -15.88 -10.83
CA THR A 179 17.45 -16.15 -11.56
C THR A 179 16.22 -15.75 -10.76
N THR A 180 16.40 -15.47 -9.47
CA THR A 180 15.38 -15.00 -8.52
C THR A 180 15.87 -13.79 -7.73
N TYR A 181 14.95 -13.01 -7.17
CA TYR A 181 15.30 -11.98 -6.20
C TYR A 181 16.00 -12.58 -4.99
N ALA A 182 16.88 -11.78 -4.35
CA ALA A 182 17.59 -12.21 -3.16
C ALA A 182 16.60 -12.57 -2.04
N HIS A 183 16.65 -13.82 -1.57
CA HIS A 183 15.66 -14.38 -0.64
C HIS A 183 16.28 -15.29 0.42
N ASP A 184 17.60 -15.33 0.52
CA ASP A 184 18.32 -16.07 1.56
C ASP A 184 19.71 -15.47 1.83
N ALA A 185 20.46 -16.12 2.72
CA ALA A 185 21.80 -15.69 3.11
C ALA A 185 22.86 -15.85 2.00
N ASP A 186 22.71 -16.85 1.12
CA ASP A 186 23.67 -17.10 0.04
C ASP A 186 23.51 -16.03 -1.06
N ASP A 187 22.28 -15.70 -1.42
CA ASP A 187 21.96 -14.58 -2.32
C ASP A 187 22.49 -13.25 -1.77
N MET A 188 22.28 -12.99 -0.48
CA MET A 188 22.77 -11.78 0.15
C MET A 188 24.30 -11.73 0.23
N ALA A 189 24.97 -12.88 0.40
CA ALA A 189 26.43 -12.93 0.33
C ALA A 189 26.94 -12.54 -1.07
N ALA A 190 26.30 -13.04 -2.13
CA ALA A 190 26.64 -12.70 -3.51
C ALA A 190 26.36 -11.21 -3.82
N LEU A 191 25.21 -10.69 -3.38
CA LEU A 191 24.86 -9.26 -3.54
C LEU A 191 25.83 -8.35 -2.78
N ASN A 192 26.17 -8.70 -1.53
CA ASN A 192 27.15 -7.95 -0.74
C ASN A 192 28.55 -7.94 -1.38
N ALA A 193 28.98 -9.05 -1.96
CA ALA A 193 30.24 -9.12 -2.69
C ALA A 193 30.24 -8.17 -3.90
N TYR A 194 29.14 -8.12 -4.66
CA TYR A 194 28.97 -7.17 -5.75
C TYR A 194 28.98 -5.71 -5.26
N MET A 195 28.19 -5.38 -4.24
CA MET A 195 28.11 -4.02 -3.68
C MET A 195 29.47 -3.54 -3.11
N ALA A 196 30.27 -4.43 -2.54
CA ALA A 196 31.61 -4.11 -2.09
C ALA A 196 32.60 -3.89 -3.25
N SER A 197 32.30 -4.38 -4.45
CA SER A 197 33.15 -4.27 -5.64
C SER A 197 32.94 -2.98 -6.46
N VAL A 198 31.80 -2.31 -6.29
CA VAL A 198 31.54 -1.01 -6.96
C VAL A 198 32.44 0.09 -6.41
N SER A 199 32.60 1.21 -7.13
CA SER A 199 33.50 2.30 -6.75
C SER A 199 32.78 3.65 -6.69
N PRO A 200 32.49 4.24 -5.52
CA PRO A 200 32.89 3.78 -4.20
C PRO A 200 32.15 2.51 -3.76
N PRO A 201 32.75 1.66 -2.91
CA PRO A 201 32.07 0.50 -2.33
C PRO A 201 30.80 0.92 -1.60
N PHE A 202 29.73 0.16 -1.77
CA PHE A 202 28.46 0.39 -1.10
C PHE A 202 28.22 -0.64 0.00
N VAL A 203 27.64 -0.18 1.11
CA VAL A 203 27.17 -1.01 2.22
C VAL A 203 25.79 -0.51 2.59
N SER A 204 24.78 -1.39 2.51
CA SER A 204 23.42 -1.04 2.94
C SER A 204 23.38 -0.82 4.44
N ALA A 205 22.60 0.18 4.88
CA ALA A 205 22.36 0.43 6.29
C ALA A 205 21.32 -0.52 6.92
N ALA A 206 20.59 -1.27 6.10
CA ALA A 206 19.53 -2.20 6.51
C ALA A 206 19.62 -3.52 5.72
N PRO A 207 20.76 -4.25 5.77
CA PRO A 207 20.97 -5.47 4.99
C PRO A 207 19.95 -6.59 5.29
N GLU A 208 19.30 -6.55 6.44
CA GLU A 208 18.30 -7.52 6.89
C GLU A 208 16.95 -7.42 6.15
N THR A 209 16.68 -6.33 5.42
CA THR A 209 15.37 -6.12 4.78
C THR A 209 15.18 -6.92 3.50
N LEU A 210 16.28 -7.45 2.93
CA LEU A 210 16.32 -7.97 1.56
C LEU A 210 15.80 -6.93 0.56
N VAL A 211 15.42 -7.33 -0.65
CA VAL A 211 14.94 -6.38 -1.68
C VAL A 211 13.48 -5.97 -1.43
N MET A 212 13.17 -4.70 -1.63
CA MET A 212 11.81 -4.16 -1.48
C MET A 212 11.40 -3.26 -2.65
N GLU A 213 10.14 -3.35 -3.02
CA GLU A 213 9.40 -2.47 -3.92
C GLU A 213 8.20 -1.88 -3.16
N LEU A 214 8.02 -0.56 -3.25
CA LEU A 214 7.00 0.17 -2.51
C LEU A 214 6.14 0.98 -3.48
N LYS A 215 4.85 1.06 -3.21
CA LYS A 215 3.94 1.98 -3.90
C LYS A 215 3.22 2.83 -2.87
N THR A 216 3.16 4.12 -3.08
CA THR A 216 2.58 5.10 -2.13
C THR A 216 1.51 5.92 -2.83
N SER A 217 0.48 6.34 -2.09
CA SER A 217 -0.59 7.22 -2.56
C SER A 217 -0.75 8.39 -1.59
N TRP A 218 -1.05 9.56 -2.13
CA TRP A 218 -0.99 10.81 -1.39
C TRP A 218 -2.05 11.81 -1.85
N VAL A 219 -2.51 12.67 -0.95
CA VAL A 219 -3.31 13.87 -1.27
C VAL A 219 -2.61 15.12 -0.77
N ASP A 220 -3.02 16.29 -1.24
CA ASP A 220 -2.54 17.57 -0.69
C ASP A 220 -2.93 17.69 0.78
N ALA A 221 -1.95 17.91 1.66
CA ALA A 221 -2.15 18.00 3.09
C ALA A 221 -3.03 19.19 3.51
N GLU A 222 -3.17 20.21 2.66
CA GLU A 222 -4.11 21.33 2.91
C GLU A 222 -5.59 20.91 2.72
N THR A 223 -5.85 19.74 2.13
CA THR A 223 -7.20 19.25 1.80
C THR A 223 -7.69 18.14 2.75
N VAL A 224 -6.97 17.87 3.84
CA VAL A 224 -7.41 16.98 4.92
C VAL A 224 -7.68 17.81 6.18
N ALA A 225 -8.65 17.39 7.01
CA ALA A 225 -9.07 18.20 8.16
C ALA A 225 -7.98 18.41 9.23
N ASP A 226 -7.10 17.43 9.42
CA ASP A 226 -5.97 17.51 10.34
C ASP A 226 -4.74 16.83 9.73
N SER A 227 -3.86 17.62 9.12
CA SER A 227 -2.63 17.13 8.51
C SER A 227 -1.63 16.57 9.52
N SER A 228 -1.74 16.93 10.82
CA SER A 228 -0.86 16.38 11.86
C SER A 228 -1.16 14.91 12.19
N ALA A 229 -2.35 14.43 11.81
CA ALA A 229 -2.72 13.02 11.91
C ALA A 229 -2.07 12.16 10.81
N TYR A 230 -1.48 12.77 9.78
CA TYR A 230 -0.94 12.07 8.62
C TYR A 230 0.59 12.02 8.66
N ILE A 231 1.14 11.03 7.97
CA ILE A 231 2.53 11.09 7.51
C ILE A 231 2.60 12.03 6.32
N THR A 232 3.48 13.03 6.38
CA THR A 232 3.62 14.05 5.34
C THR A 232 5.00 14.12 4.74
N VAL A 233 5.07 14.48 3.45
CA VAL A 233 6.32 14.72 2.71
C VAL A 233 6.22 15.97 1.85
N PRO A 234 7.31 16.75 1.67
CA PRO A 234 7.34 17.82 0.68
C PRO A 234 7.41 17.21 -0.74
N ALA A 235 6.57 17.71 -1.64
CA ALA A 235 6.50 17.20 -3.01
C ALA A 235 6.30 18.32 -4.03
N ARG A 236 6.64 18.03 -5.29
CA ARG A 236 6.28 18.85 -6.43
C ARG A 236 5.24 18.12 -7.26
N VAL A 237 4.06 18.72 -7.43
CA VAL A 237 2.92 18.08 -8.08
C VAL A 237 2.43 18.84 -9.31
N PRO A 238 1.78 18.16 -10.27
CA PRO A 238 1.02 18.77 -11.36
C PRO A 238 0.11 19.93 -10.97
N THR A 239 -0.09 20.84 -11.92
CA THR A 239 -1.28 21.71 -11.98
C THR A 239 -1.98 21.51 -13.32
N TYR A 240 -3.27 21.82 -13.37
CA TYR A 240 -4.14 21.48 -14.48
C TYR A 240 -4.94 22.67 -14.99
N ALA A 241 -4.94 22.86 -16.31
CA ALA A 241 -5.93 23.68 -17.01
C ALA A 241 -7.19 22.84 -17.27
N ARG A 242 -8.35 23.32 -16.81
CA ARG A 242 -9.63 22.60 -16.90
C ARG A 242 -10.45 23.11 -18.08
N SER A 243 -11.04 22.20 -18.85
CA SER A 243 -12.01 22.55 -19.89
C SER A 243 -13.28 23.15 -19.28
N GLY A 244 -13.97 24.01 -20.03
CA GLY A 244 -15.17 24.71 -19.53
C GLY A 244 -16.36 23.80 -19.21
N ASP A 245 -16.40 22.61 -19.78
CA ASP A 245 -17.38 21.55 -19.52
C ASP A 245 -16.92 20.53 -18.46
N ASN A 246 -15.73 20.73 -17.87
CA ASN A 246 -15.12 19.87 -16.86
C ASN A 246 -14.91 18.40 -17.28
N THR A 247 -14.76 18.14 -18.58
CA THR A 247 -14.51 16.79 -19.11
C THR A 247 -13.03 16.50 -19.37
N LYS A 248 -12.17 17.52 -19.35
CA LYS A 248 -10.74 17.38 -19.65
C LYS A 248 -9.88 18.32 -18.81
N TRP A 249 -8.90 17.76 -18.11
CA TRP A 249 -7.88 18.51 -17.36
C TRP A 249 -6.52 18.23 -17.98
N THR A 250 -5.89 19.25 -18.57
CA THR A 250 -4.58 19.14 -19.22
C THR A 250 -3.49 19.73 -18.33
N PRO A 251 -2.35 19.06 -18.14
CA PRO A 251 -1.24 19.61 -17.36
C PRO A 251 -0.82 21.00 -17.86
N HIS A 252 -0.62 21.93 -16.92
CA HIS A 252 -0.32 23.33 -17.22
C HIS A 252 0.88 23.88 -16.39
N GLY A 253 1.55 23.01 -15.64
CA GLY A 253 2.69 23.39 -14.81
C GLY A 253 2.77 22.55 -13.55
N HIS A 254 3.51 23.04 -12.56
CA HIS A 254 3.70 22.36 -11.28
C HIS A 254 3.62 23.36 -10.13
N ARG A 255 3.31 22.85 -8.93
CA ARG A 255 3.41 23.58 -7.67
C ARG A 255 4.06 22.72 -6.61
N ASP A 256 4.72 23.36 -5.65
CA ASP A 256 5.25 22.68 -4.48
C ASP A 256 4.15 22.63 -3.41
N VAL A 257 3.99 21.47 -2.77
CA VAL A 257 2.99 21.19 -1.74
C VAL A 257 3.57 20.29 -0.66
N THR A 258 2.85 20.18 0.45
CA THR A 258 3.02 19.07 1.38
C THR A 258 1.97 18.02 1.04
N LEU A 259 2.40 16.79 0.85
CA LEU A 259 1.52 15.65 0.62
C LEU A 259 1.28 14.90 1.92
N ALA A 260 0.08 14.35 2.10
CA ALA A 260 -0.35 13.50 3.20
C ALA A 260 -0.59 12.06 2.70
N LEU A 261 0.05 11.08 3.33
CA LEU A 261 0.03 9.67 2.91
C LEU A 261 -1.37 9.10 3.12
N THR A 262 -1.97 8.58 2.06
CA THR A 262 -3.28 7.90 2.11
C THR A 262 -3.13 6.38 2.07
N GLY A 263 -2.10 5.85 1.41
CA GLY A 263 -1.90 4.41 1.30
C GLY A 263 -0.47 4.02 0.95
N LEU A 264 -0.08 2.80 1.34
CA LEU A 264 1.24 2.24 1.11
C LEU A 264 1.12 0.73 0.83
N HIS A 265 1.66 0.28 -0.30
CA HIS A 265 2.01 -1.12 -0.53
C HIS A 265 3.49 -1.33 -0.22
N ILE A 266 3.77 -2.43 0.47
CA ILE A 266 5.11 -2.92 0.76
C ILE A 266 5.20 -4.30 0.14
N ALA A 267 6.00 -4.46 -0.91
CA ALA A 267 6.37 -5.74 -1.50
C ALA A 267 7.83 -6.01 -1.17
N GLY A 268 8.14 -7.13 -0.53
CA GLY A 268 9.52 -7.45 -0.17
C GLY A 268 9.79 -8.93 -0.20
N THR A 269 11.03 -9.33 -0.48
CA THR A 269 11.41 -10.72 -0.27
C THR A 269 11.65 -10.96 1.22
N VAL A 270 11.36 -12.18 1.66
CA VAL A 270 11.74 -12.68 2.98
C VAL A 270 12.43 -14.03 2.80
N GLN A 271 13.07 -14.55 3.83
CA GLN A 271 13.75 -15.85 3.78
C GLN A 271 12.87 -16.93 3.13
N ASN A 272 13.36 -17.56 2.06
CA ASN A 272 12.65 -18.57 1.25
C ASN A 272 11.44 -18.07 0.43
N HIS A 273 11.16 -16.76 0.36
CA HIS A 273 10.05 -16.20 -0.40
C HIS A 273 10.54 -15.23 -1.49
N PRO A 274 10.90 -15.74 -2.68
CA PRO A 274 11.36 -14.92 -3.80
C PRO A 274 10.21 -14.22 -4.56
N GLU A 275 8.94 -14.57 -4.29
CA GLU A 275 7.75 -14.10 -5.00
C GLU A 275 7.26 -12.70 -4.58
N PHE A 276 8.00 -12.02 -3.71
CA PHE A 276 7.52 -10.91 -2.88
C PHE A 276 6.32 -11.27 -2.01
N VAL A 277 6.47 -11.06 -0.70
CA VAL A 277 5.34 -10.99 0.22
C VAL A 277 4.84 -9.55 0.21
N TRP A 278 3.51 -9.40 0.15
CA TRP A 278 2.86 -8.09 -0.01
C TRP A 278 2.13 -7.72 1.26
N ALA A 279 2.26 -6.48 1.72
CA ALA A 279 1.45 -5.91 2.78
C ALA A 279 0.90 -4.54 2.35
N THR A 280 -0.37 -4.27 2.65
CA THR A 280 -1.05 -3.03 2.27
C THR A 280 -1.50 -2.27 3.51
N PHE A 281 -1.29 -0.95 3.48
CA PHE A 281 -1.68 -0.02 4.53
C PHE A 281 -2.52 1.12 3.98
N GLU A 282 -3.49 1.56 4.78
CA GLU A 282 -4.36 2.69 4.47
C GLU A 282 -4.56 3.59 5.68
N HIS A 283 -4.68 4.91 5.43
CA HIS A 283 -5.10 5.85 6.45
C HIS A 283 -6.58 5.62 6.79
N ILE A 284 -6.93 5.61 8.07
CA ILE A 284 -8.28 5.28 8.56
C ILE A 284 -9.37 6.23 8.05
N SER A 285 -9.02 7.45 7.65
CA SER A 285 -9.99 8.43 7.10
C SER A 285 -10.26 8.30 5.61
N ASN A 286 -9.64 7.35 4.90
CA ASN A 286 -9.81 7.21 3.45
C ASN A 286 -11.27 6.92 3.05
N ALA A 287 -11.79 5.80 3.52
CA ALA A 287 -13.07 5.24 3.12
C ALA A 287 -13.56 4.21 4.17
N PRO A 288 -14.88 4.01 4.35
CA PRO A 288 -15.42 2.96 5.20
C PRO A 288 -15.34 1.56 4.56
N ASP A 289 -15.51 0.53 5.38
CA ASP A 289 -15.68 -0.86 4.94
C ASP A 289 -17.12 -1.14 4.57
N VAL A 290 -17.34 -1.90 3.49
CA VAL A 290 -18.62 -2.61 3.33
C VAL A 290 -18.80 -3.63 4.46
N THR A 291 -20.01 -4.14 4.66
CA THR A 291 -20.27 -5.12 5.73
C THR A 291 -19.35 -6.33 5.63
N TYR A 292 -18.72 -6.71 6.74
CA TYR A 292 -17.86 -7.89 6.87
C TYR A 292 -18.14 -8.64 8.17
N TYR A 293 -17.48 -9.79 8.35
CA TYR A 293 -17.64 -10.63 9.53
C TYR A 293 -16.28 -10.94 10.17
N TYR A 294 -16.28 -11.04 11.49
CA TYR A 294 -15.12 -11.40 12.31
C TYR A 294 -15.56 -12.23 13.52
N THR A 295 -14.61 -12.88 14.18
CA THR A 295 -14.85 -13.58 15.45
C THR A 295 -14.60 -12.62 16.61
N ASP A 296 -15.59 -12.42 17.47
CA ASP A 296 -15.48 -11.57 18.65
C ASP A 296 -14.76 -12.27 19.83
N THR A 297 -14.50 -11.54 20.91
CA THR A 297 -13.87 -12.09 22.13
C THR A 297 -14.65 -13.23 22.81
N SER A 298 -15.94 -13.43 22.48
CA SER A 298 -16.74 -14.56 22.97
C SER A 298 -16.58 -15.83 22.12
N GLY A 299 -15.90 -15.73 20.96
CA GLY A 299 -15.79 -16.80 19.97
C GLY A 299 -16.95 -16.85 18.97
N SER A 300 -17.79 -15.81 18.93
CA SER A 300 -18.95 -15.74 18.03
C SER A 300 -18.58 -15.02 16.73
N ILE A 301 -19.08 -15.50 15.59
CA ILE A 301 -18.96 -14.80 14.31
C ILE A 301 -20.04 -13.73 14.25
N VAL A 302 -19.65 -12.45 14.19
CA VAL A 302 -20.55 -11.29 14.21
C VAL A 302 -20.31 -10.38 13.00
N PRO A 303 -21.36 -9.71 12.48
CA PRO A 303 -21.20 -8.71 11.42
C PRO A 303 -20.65 -7.40 11.97
N PHE A 304 -19.84 -6.72 11.16
CA PHE A 304 -19.54 -5.30 11.29
C PHE A 304 -20.20 -4.57 10.12
N SER A 305 -21.16 -3.70 10.41
CA SER A 305 -21.98 -3.06 9.37
C SER A 305 -21.27 -1.87 8.74
N TYR A 306 -21.52 -1.67 7.45
CA TYR A 306 -21.15 -0.46 6.73
C TYR A 306 -21.69 0.80 7.43
N ASP A 307 -20.86 1.83 7.54
CA ASP A 307 -21.21 3.14 8.08
C ASP A 307 -20.59 4.26 7.24
N ALA A 308 -21.44 5.07 6.61
CA ALA A 308 -21.06 6.26 5.85
C ALA A 308 -21.60 7.56 6.45
N SER A 309 -22.00 7.54 7.73
CA SER A 309 -22.49 8.74 8.41
C SER A 309 -21.40 9.78 8.68
N GLY A 310 -20.14 9.40 8.54
CA GLY A 310 -18.98 10.24 8.78
C GLY A 310 -18.37 10.88 7.52
N ASP A 311 -17.58 11.92 7.72
CA ASP A 311 -16.87 12.64 6.66
C ASP A 311 -15.55 11.94 6.31
N PHE A 312 -15.51 11.20 5.20
CA PHE A 312 -14.31 10.50 4.72
C PHE A 312 -13.61 11.30 3.60
N VAL A 313 -12.31 11.06 3.39
CA VAL A 313 -11.54 11.71 2.33
C VAL A 313 -12.10 11.39 0.94
N PHE A 314 -12.52 10.14 0.72
CA PHE A 314 -12.96 9.64 -0.58
C PHE A 314 -14.41 9.15 -0.57
N LEU A 315 -15.28 9.59 0.34
CA LEU A 315 -16.68 9.20 0.31
C LEU A 315 -17.57 10.34 0.78
N ALA A 316 -18.58 10.69 -0.03
CA ALA A 316 -19.60 11.63 0.39
C ALA A 316 -20.44 11.06 1.55
N THR A 317 -20.75 11.91 2.53
CA THR A 317 -21.55 11.53 3.70
C THR A 317 -22.90 10.94 3.27
N GLY A 318 -23.20 9.73 3.74
CA GLY A 318 -24.42 8.99 3.43
C GLY A 318 -24.44 8.32 2.05
N ALA A 319 -23.31 8.24 1.35
CA ALA A 319 -23.22 7.55 0.06
C ALA A 319 -23.59 6.06 0.18
N ASP A 320 -24.21 5.55 -0.88
CA ASP A 320 -24.63 4.16 -1.03
C ASP A 320 -23.45 3.30 -1.48
N PRO A 321 -23.01 2.28 -0.71
CA PRO A 321 -21.86 1.47 -1.06
C PRO A 321 -22.07 0.70 -2.38
N ALA A 322 -23.32 0.45 -2.79
CA ALA A 322 -23.63 -0.20 -4.06
C ALA A 322 -23.41 0.70 -5.29
N LYS A 323 -23.16 2.00 -5.09
CA LYS A 323 -22.89 3.00 -6.14
C LYS A 323 -21.48 3.58 -6.04
N ALA A 324 -20.69 3.14 -5.07
CA ALA A 324 -19.32 3.56 -4.88
C ALA A 324 -18.38 2.81 -5.84
N ASN A 325 -17.10 3.20 -5.83
CA ASN A 325 -16.03 2.68 -6.69
C ASN A 325 -16.35 2.77 -8.18
N VAL A 326 -17.07 3.81 -8.60
CA VAL A 326 -17.32 4.12 -10.02
C VAL A 326 -16.18 4.97 -10.56
N GLU A 327 -15.58 4.54 -11.67
CA GLU A 327 -14.53 5.30 -12.37
C GLU A 327 -15.16 6.50 -13.09
N CYS A 328 -15.14 7.67 -12.45
CA CYS A 328 -15.63 8.91 -13.05
C CYS A 328 -14.63 9.58 -14.00
N MET A 329 -13.34 9.31 -13.81
CA MET A 329 -12.25 9.90 -14.58
C MET A 329 -11.05 8.97 -14.67
N LYS A 330 -10.27 9.15 -15.73
CA LYS A 330 -9.07 8.36 -16.02
C LYS A 330 -7.99 9.16 -16.72
N ALA A 331 -6.78 8.65 -16.67
CA ALA A 331 -5.69 9.15 -17.50
C ALA A 331 -5.98 8.88 -18.98
N GLN A 332 -5.77 9.87 -19.83
CA GLN A 332 -5.93 9.74 -21.28
C GLN A 332 -4.83 8.81 -21.85
N GLY A 333 -5.23 7.70 -22.46
CA GLY A 333 -4.33 6.88 -23.28
C GLY A 333 -4.08 7.49 -24.67
N GLY A 334 -2.86 7.29 -25.22
CA GLY A 334 -2.52 7.67 -26.60
C GLY A 334 -2.70 9.16 -26.94
N GLY A 335 -2.52 10.04 -25.95
CA GLY A 335 -2.62 11.50 -26.09
C GLY A 335 -1.68 12.23 -25.13
N ALA A 336 -1.78 13.56 -25.04
CA ALA A 336 -0.89 14.36 -24.19
C ALA A 336 -0.80 13.82 -22.75
N THR A 337 0.42 13.58 -22.27
CA THR A 337 0.77 13.03 -20.94
C THR A 337 -0.14 13.55 -19.86
N GLY A 338 -0.55 12.66 -18.96
CA GLY A 338 -1.07 13.06 -17.67
C GLY A 338 -2.35 13.88 -17.77
N THR A 339 -2.93 13.99 -18.97
CA THR A 339 -4.24 14.56 -19.20
C THR A 339 -5.27 13.65 -18.57
N ILE A 340 -6.13 14.22 -17.75
CA ILE A 340 -7.24 13.51 -17.12
C ILE A 340 -8.48 13.80 -17.97
N ILE A 341 -9.24 12.77 -18.29
CA ILE A 341 -10.51 12.87 -18.99
C ILE A 341 -11.62 12.25 -18.14
N ALA A 342 -12.82 12.81 -18.24
CA ALA A 342 -14.00 12.17 -17.69
C ALA A 342 -14.25 10.84 -18.40
N ASP A 343 -14.66 9.82 -17.65
CA ASP A 343 -14.99 8.53 -18.25
C ASP A 343 -16.36 8.58 -18.95
N THR A 344 -16.48 7.80 -20.02
CA THR A 344 -17.68 7.74 -20.84
C THR A 344 -18.05 6.29 -21.13
N THR A 345 -19.35 6.01 -21.08
CA THR A 345 -19.93 4.77 -21.60
C THR A 345 -19.58 4.55 -23.08
N SER A 346 -19.75 3.33 -23.59
CA SER A 346 -19.52 3.01 -25.01
C SER A 346 -20.37 3.85 -25.99
N GLY A 347 -21.48 4.42 -25.53
CA GLY A 347 -22.33 5.36 -26.29
C GLY A 347 -21.88 6.82 -26.25
N GLY A 348 -20.79 7.14 -25.55
CA GLY A 348 -20.21 8.49 -25.45
C GLY A 348 -20.81 9.38 -24.36
N SER A 349 -21.78 8.89 -23.58
CA SER A 349 -22.31 9.61 -22.42
C SER A 349 -21.36 9.52 -21.23
N LEU A 350 -21.25 10.59 -20.44
CA LEU A 350 -20.47 10.63 -19.20
C LEU A 350 -20.96 9.55 -18.22
N VAL A 351 -20.02 8.85 -17.59
CA VAL A 351 -20.31 7.90 -16.50
C VAL A 351 -20.83 8.65 -15.27
N CYS A 352 -20.18 9.75 -14.91
CA CYS A 352 -20.56 10.59 -13.78
C CYS A 352 -21.06 11.97 -14.24
N ALA A 353 -22.19 12.39 -13.68
CA ALA A 353 -22.76 13.71 -13.98
C ALA A 353 -21.78 14.81 -13.54
N GLY A 354 -21.47 15.75 -14.43
CA GLY A 354 -20.53 16.84 -14.16
C GLY A 354 -19.08 16.58 -14.60
N GLY A 355 -18.80 15.40 -15.19
CA GLY A 355 -17.49 15.07 -15.75
C GLY A 355 -16.51 14.58 -14.68
N ILE A 356 -15.39 15.28 -14.52
CA ILE A 356 -14.38 14.97 -13.50
C ILE A 356 -14.87 15.48 -12.13
N VAL A 357 -15.29 14.56 -11.26
CA VAL A 357 -15.96 14.84 -9.97
C VAL A 357 -15.30 14.05 -8.83
N PRO A 358 -15.52 14.43 -7.55
CA PRO A 358 -15.04 13.64 -6.42
C PRO A 358 -15.44 12.17 -6.50
N SER A 359 -14.52 11.29 -6.11
CA SER A 359 -14.72 9.85 -6.06
C SER A 359 -15.52 9.49 -4.81
N ASP A 360 -16.52 8.62 -4.98
CA ASP A 360 -17.15 7.88 -3.88
C ASP A 360 -16.52 6.49 -3.82
N THR A 361 -15.76 6.22 -2.76
CA THR A 361 -14.92 5.05 -2.58
C THR A 361 -15.30 4.32 -1.30
N VAL A 362 -15.43 3.01 -1.41
CA VAL A 362 -15.62 2.10 -0.26
C VAL A 362 -14.61 0.98 -0.33
N ARG A 363 -14.23 0.46 0.83
CA ARG A 363 -13.44 -0.76 0.91
C ARG A 363 -14.33 -1.98 0.65
N ALA A 364 -14.36 -2.43 -0.61
CA ALA A 364 -15.19 -3.53 -1.12
C ALA A 364 -14.72 -4.94 -0.70
N ARG A 365 -13.44 -5.12 -0.37
CA ARG A 365 -12.90 -6.31 0.31
C ARG A 365 -12.27 -5.89 1.65
N PRO A 366 -13.08 -5.69 2.70
CA PRO A 366 -12.59 -5.37 4.03
C PRO A 366 -11.51 -6.37 4.47
N TRP A 367 -10.42 -5.86 5.03
CA TRP A 367 -9.30 -6.70 5.50
C TRP A 367 -8.79 -7.68 4.43
N GLY A 368 -8.77 -7.20 3.18
CA GLY A 368 -8.26 -7.93 2.02
C GLY A 368 -8.98 -9.25 1.76
N SER A 369 -10.27 -9.32 2.12
CA SER A 369 -11.08 -10.54 2.00
C SER A 369 -12.44 -10.23 1.40
N SER A 370 -12.96 -11.17 0.60
CA SER A 370 -14.32 -11.07 0.05
C SER A 370 -15.35 -10.78 1.17
N PRO A 371 -16.33 -9.89 0.97
CA PRO A 371 -17.28 -9.49 2.00
C PRO A 371 -18.37 -10.56 2.25
N LEU A 372 -18.03 -11.84 2.09
CA LEU A 372 -18.93 -12.97 2.31
C LEU A 372 -18.94 -13.37 3.78
N GLY A 373 -20.11 -13.79 4.27
CA GLY A 373 -20.31 -14.20 5.65
C GLY A 373 -21.22 -15.41 5.82
N PRO A 374 -21.58 -15.73 7.08
CA PRO A 374 -22.48 -16.83 7.40
C PRO A 374 -23.81 -16.84 6.63
N PRO A 375 -24.47 -15.69 6.35
CA PRO A 375 -25.70 -15.67 5.55
C PRO A 375 -25.52 -16.12 4.10
N ASP A 376 -24.31 -16.07 3.56
CA ASP A 376 -24.03 -16.38 2.15
C ASP A 376 -23.74 -17.87 1.93
N ILE A 377 -23.57 -18.67 2.98
CA ILE A 377 -23.24 -20.10 2.87
C ILE A 377 -24.35 -20.84 2.11
N GLY A 378 -23.96 -21.56 1.06
CA GLY A 378 -24.87 -22.31 0.19
C GLY A 378 -25.49 -21.48 -0.94
N THR A 379 -25.12 -20.21 -1.07
CA THR A 379 -25.46 -19.37 -2.23
C THR A 379 -24.37 -19.44 -3.30
N THR A 380 -24.69 -18.97 -4.51
CA THR A 380 -23.72 -18.76 -5.58
C THR A 380 -23.54 -17.27 -5.80
N VAL A 381 -22.33 -16.76 -5.60
CA VAL A 381 -21.98 -15.34 -5.80
C VAL A 381 -20.95 -15.26 -6.92
N ASN A 382 -21.24 -14.48 -7.97
CA ASN A 382 -20.39 -14.33 -9.16
C ASN A 382 -19.92 -15.68 -9.75
N GLY A 383 -20.82 -16.67 -9.80
CA GLY A 383 -20.53 -18.01 -10.32
C GLY A 383 -19.70 -18.91 -9.39
N THR A 384 -19.42 -18.48 -8.16
CA THR A 384 -18.72 -19.27 -7.14
C THR A 384 -19.68 -19.70 -6.05
N ASP A 385 -19.74 -21.00 -5.79
CA ASP A 385 -20.53 -21.55 -4.68
C ASP A 385 -19.84 -21.26 -3.33
N VAL A 386 -20.55 -20.55 -2.47
CA VAL A 386 -20.02 -20.10 -1.17
C VAL A 386 -20.11 -21.25 -0.18
N THR A 387 -18.96 -21.76 0.23
CA THR A 387 -18.86 -22.87 1.20
C THR A 387 -18.54 -22.38 2.61
N LYS A 388 -18.90 -23.17 3.63
CA LYS A 388 -18.54 -22.86 5.01
C LYS A 388 -17.01 -22.71 5.20
N PRO A 389 -16.14 -23.60 4.69
CA PRO A 389 -14.69 -23.42 4.81
C PRO A 389 -14.17 -22.11 4.21
N MET A 390 -14.76 -21.63 3.12
CA MET A 390 -14.39 -20.31 2.55
C MET A 390 -14.74 -19.17 3.49
N VAL A 391 -15.97 -19.16 4.03
CA VAL A 391 -16.42 -18.15 4.99
C VAL A 391 -15.58 -18.21 6.28
N ASP A 392 -15.28 -19.41 6.78
CA ASP A 392 -14.41 -19.59 7.94
C ASP A 392 -13.02 -18.97 7.70
N GLN A 393 -12.43 -19.19 6.52
CA GLN A 393 -11.13 -18.61 6.17
C GLN A 393 -11.15 -17.07 6.06
N ILE A 394 -12.22 -16.52 5.46
CA ILE A 394 -12.44 -15.06 5.39
C ILE A 394 -12.52 -14.47 6.80
N VAL A 395 -13.36 -15.06 7.67
CA VAL A 395 -13.56 -14.58 9.04
C VAL A 395 -12.27 -14.71 9.87
N MET A 396 -11.52 -15.81 9.72
CA MET A 396 -10.22 -15.98 10.37
C MET A 396 -9.23 -14.89 9.94
N ASN A 397 -9.17 -14.58 8.65
CA ASN A 397 -8.28 -13.55 8.12
C ASN A 397 -8.62 -12.16 8.66
N ASN A 398 -9.90 -11.77 8.58
CA ASN A 398 -10.39 -10.49 9.10
C ASN A 398 -10.08 -10.36 10.59
N THR A 399 -10.34 -11.40 11.38
CA THR A 399 -10.11 -11.41 12.83
C THR A 399 -8.62 -11.23 13.16
N ALA A 400 -7.73 -11.88 12.41
CA ALA A 400 -6.29 -11.76 12.60
C ALA A 400 -5.79 -10.32 12.31
N LEU A 401 -6.21 -9.72 11.20
CA LEU A 401 -5.84 -8.34 10.86
C LEU A 401 -6.43 -7.32 11.84
N LEU A 402 -7.68 -7.53 12.28
CA LEU A 402 -8.32 -6.68 13.29
C LEU A 402 -7.57 -6.72 14.63
N SER A 403 -7.27 -7.92 15.12
CA SER A 403 -6.53 -8.09 16.38
C SER A 403 -5.09 -7.58 16.28
N LEU A 404 -4.41 -7.75 15.14
CA LEU A 404 -3.10 -7.18 14.91
C LEU A 404 -3.13 -5.66 14.95
N ASN A 405 -4.04 -5.04 14.19
CA ASN A 405 -4.16 -3.59 14.13
C ASN A 405 -4.48 -3.02 15.52
N ALA A 406 -5.38 -3.66 16.28
CA ALA A 406 -5.69 -3.26 17.65
C ALA A 406 -4.44 -3.38 18.57
N SER A 407 -3.70 -4.48 18.45
CA SER A 407 -2.49 -4.74 19.22
C SER A 407 -1.37 -3.73 18.94
N VAL A 408 -1.00 -3.53 17.66
CA VAL A 408 0.08 -2.62 17.26
C VAL A 408 -0.28 -1.18 17.58
N ARG A 409 -1.46 -0.71 17.15
CA ARG A 409 -1.89 0.68 17.35
C ARG A 409 -2.08 1.02 18.82
N GLY A 410 -2.56 0.06 19.62
CA GLY A 410 -2.75 0.22 21.06
C GLY A 410 -1.44 0.34 21.86
N GLN A 411 -0.31 -0.08 21.29
CA GLN A 411 1.01 0.03 21.91
C GLN A 411 1.79 1.27 21.48
N LEU A 412 1.46 1.90 20.35
CA LEU A 412 2.11 3.13 19.90
C LEU A 412 1.89 4.28 20.88
N ALA A 413 2.86 5.19 20.97
CA ALA A 413 2.76 6.36 21.82
C ALA A 413 1.59 7.27 21.38
N ALA A 414 0.95 7.91 22.35
CA ALA A 414 -0.12 8.88 22.07
C ALA A 414 0.41 10.00 21.16
N GLY A 415 -0.35 10.31 20.10
CA GLY A 415 0.02 11.32 19.10
C GLY A 415 0.99 10.83 18.02
N ASP A 416 1.36 9.55 18.00
CA ASP A 416 2.09 8.99 16.87
C ASP A 416 1.18 8.89 15.62
N PRO A 417 1.48 9.60 14.52
CA PRO A 417 0.63 9.59 13.32
C PRO A 417 0.55 8.21 12.66
N ARG A 418 1.51 7.31 12.92
CA ARG A 418 1.48 5.93 12.40
C ARG A 418 0.29 5.14 12.98
N ALA A 419 -0.25 5.54 14.12
CA ALA A 419 -1.46 4.94 14.70
C ALA A 419 -2.74 5.27 13.91
N ASN A 420 -2.69 6.17 12.92
CA ASN A 420 -3.82 6.47 12.04
C ASN A 420 -3.84 5.65 10.76
N TYR A 421 -2.98 4.63 10.66
CA TYR A 421 -2.92 3.71 9.54
C TYR A 421 -3.23 2.29 10.01
N VAL A 422 -3.84 1.51 9.13
CA VAL A 422 -4.14 0.11 9.37
C VAL A 422 -3.55 -0.76 8.27
N GLN A 423 -3.07 -1.94 8.63
CA GLN A 423 -2.77 -2.98 7.67
C GLN A 423 -4.09 -3.59 7.18
N THR A 424 -4.42 -3.36 5.91
CA THR A 424 -5.65 -3.88 5.30
C THR A 424 -5.48 -5.31 4.77
N GLY A 425 -4.24 -5.82 4.69
CA GLY A 425 -3.98 -7.23 4.49
C GLY A 425 -2.55 -7.53 4.07
N ALA A 426 -2.27 -8.81 3.83
CA ALA A 426 -1.05 -9.29 3.21
C ALA A 426 -1.29 -10.58 2.41
N ILE A 427 -0.53 -10.81 1.34
CA ILE A 427 -0.61 -12.00 0.51
C ILE A 427 0.79 -12.55 0.19
N TRP A 428 0.91 -13.88 0.17
CA TRP A 428 2.14 -14.63 -0.11
C TRP A 428 1.77 -16.02 -0.65
N THR A 429 2.77 -16.81 -1.06
CA THR A 429 2.56 -18.23 -1.38
C THR A 429 3.20 -19.14 -0.35
N ALA A 430 2.67 -20.35 -0.17
CA ALA A 430 3.24 -21.36 0.72
C ALA A 430 3.88 -22.50 -0.07
N PRO A 431 5.11 -22.92 0.27
CA PRO A 431 5.75 -24.07 -0.36
C PRO A 431 5.03 -25.37 0.02
N ALA A 432 5.01 -26.34 -0.91
CA ALA A 432 4.47 -27.68 -0.64
C ALA A 432 5.32 -28.46 0.37
N THR A 433 6.63 -28.18 0.42
CA THR A 433 7.57 -28.75 1.36
C THR A 433 8.12 -27.65 2.25
N ARG A 434 8.00 -27.86 3.55
CA ARG A 434 8.52 -27.00 4.61
C ARG A 434 10.02 -26.69 4.43
N GLY A 435 10.39 -25.42 4.62
CA GLY A 435 11.76 -24.94 4.43
C GLY A 435 12.27 -24.91 2.99
N SER A 436 11.40 -25.17 2.00
CA SER A 436 11.72 -24.94 0.58
C SER A 436 11.26 -23.54 0.17
N ASN A 437 11.75 -23.07 -0.98
CA ASN A 437 11.31 -21.81 -1.54
C ASN A 437 9.82 -21.84 -1.87
N ALA A 438 9.13 -20.78 -1.49
CA ALA A 438 7.76 -20.54 -1.86
C ALA A 438 7.63 -20.41 -3.39
N PRO A 439 6.57 -20.98 -3.98
CA PRO A 439 6.39 -20.97 -5.42
C PRO A 439 6.02 -19.57 -5.89
N ILE A 440 6.62 -19.13 -6.98
CA ILE A 440 6.23 -17.89 -7.62
C ILE A 440 4.97 -18.17 -8.45
N PRO A 441 3.89 -17.38 -8.28
CA PRO A 441 2.65 -17.60 -9.02
C PRO A 441 2.89 -17.62 -10.55
N ASP A 442 2.28 -18.59 -11.22
CA ASP A 442 2.16 -18.63 -12.68
C ASP A 442 0.89 -17.88 -13.09
N GLY A 443 1.05 -16.79 -13.84
CA GLY A 443 -0.08 -15.96 -14.28
C GLY A 443 -0.93 -16.59 -15.38
N ASN A 444 -0.38 -17.57 -16.12
CA ASN A 444 -1.10 -18.33 -17.14
C ASN A 444 -1.79 -19.58 -16.58
N ALA A 445 -1.27 -20.12 -15.47
CA ALA A 445 -1.81 -21.28 -14.78
C ALA A 445 -1.85 -21.04 -13.26
N PRO A 446 -2.66 -20.09 -12.77
CA PRO A 446 -2.70 -19.74 -11.36
C PRO A 446 -3.16 -20.93 -10.52
N ASP A 447 -2.36 -21.28 -9.51
CA ASP A 447 -2.70 -22.30 -8.52
C ASP A 447 -3.19 -21.63 -7.23
N PRO A 448 -4.53 -21.54 -7.00
CA PRO A 448 -5.05 -20.94 -5.78
C PRO A 448 -4.68 -21.73 -4.51
N SER A 449 -4.25 -23.00 -4.63
CA SER A 449 -3.93 -23.84 -3.47
C SER A 449 -2.63 -23.45 -2.77
N VAL A 450 -1.76 -22.68 -3.43
CA VAL A 450 -0.52 -22.16 -2.82
C VAL A 450 -0.70 -20.76 -2.23
N LEU A 451 -1.75 -20.02 -2.61
CA LEU A 451 -1.99 -18.66 -2.13
C LEU A 451 -2.41 -18.64 -0.66
N ARG A 452 -1.92 -17.67 0.10
CA ARG A 452 -2.20 -17.51 1.54
C ARG A 452 -2.49 -16.06 1.90
N GLY A 453 -3.13 -15.87 3.06
CA GLY A 453 -3.45 -14.56 3.59
C GLY A 453 -4.70 -13.95 2.96
N SER A 454 -4.57 -12.71 2.52
CA SER A 454 -5.65 -11.83 2.08
C SER A 454 -5.89 -11.97 0.57
N LEU A 455 -6.73 -12.95 0.18
CA LEU A 455 -6.99 -13.30 -1.23
C LEU A 455 -7.93 -12.32 -1.98
N GLY A 456 -8.28 -11.22 -1.34
CA GLY A 456 -8.99 -10.08 -1.89
C GLY A 456 -8.22 -8.77 -1.67
N LEU A 457 -6.88 -8.81 -1.56
CA LEU A 457 -6.07 -7.66 -1.19
C LEU A 457 -6.05 -6.58 -2.28
N TYR A 458 -6.62 -5.42 -1.97
CA TYR A 458 -6.52 -4.18 -2.75
C TYR A 458 -6.39 -2.99 -1.78
N ASN A 459 -5.87 -1.88 -2.27
CA ASN A 459 -5.87 -0.59 -1.56
C ASN A 459 -6.97 0.31 -2.14
N ALA A 460 -7.81 0.89 -1.28
CA ALA A 460 -8.91 1.76 -1.72
C ALA A 460 -8.45 3.00 -2.48
N THR A 461 -7.16 3.34 -2.41
CA THR A 461 -6.56 4.48 -3.11
C THR A 461 -5.66 4.09 -4.28
N MET A 462 -5.39 2.80 -4.54
CA MET A 462 -4.51 2.35 -5.64
C MET A 462 -5.11 1.27 -6.53
N GLU A 463 -6.12 0.54 -6.10
CA GLU A 463 -6.76 -0.50 -6.92
C GLU A 463 -8.30 -0.38 -6.87
N THR A 464 -8.78 0.83 -6.60
CA THR A 464 -10.20 1.20 -6.40
C THR A 464 -11.12 0.69 -7.49
N TYR A 465 -10.65 0.62 -8.74
CA TYR A 465 -11.45 0.28 -9.91
C TYR A 465 -11.08 -1.10 -10.51
N SER A 466 -10.17 -1.84 -9.88
CA SER A 466 -9.72 -3.16 -10.38
C SER A 466 -10.01 -4.33 -9.44
N PHE A 467 -10.60 -4.08 -8.26
CA PHE A 467 -10.84 -5.09 -7.22
C PHE A 467 -11.69 -6.30 -7.65
N ASP A 468 -12.49 -6.18 -8.71
CA ASP A 468 -13.33 -7.28 -9.24
C ASP A 468 -12.68 -8.03 -10.41
N THR A 469 -11.72 -7.43 -11.11
CA THR A 469 -11.05 -8.04 -12.27
C THR A 469 -9.70 -8.66 -11.90
N ALA A 470 -9.06 -8.14 -10.86
CA ALA A 470 -7.76 -8.58 -10.34
C ALA A 470 -7.85 -8.61 -8.81
N PRO A 471 -8.30 -9.73 -8.21
CA PRO A 471 -8.67 -9.77 -6.80
C PRO A 471 -7.50 -9.61 -5.81
N HIS A 472 -6.25 -9.74 -6.27
CA HIS A 472 -5.07 -9.60 -5.41
C HIS A 472 -3.80 -9.27 -6.21
N CYS A 473 -2.71 -8.94 -5.52
CA CYS A 473 -1.43 -8.56 -6.13
C CYS A 473 -0.96 -9.57 -7.20
N PHE A 474 -0.99 -10.87 -6.89
CA PHE A 474 -0.58 -11.93 -7.83
C PHE A 474 -1.48 -12.13 -9.05
N SER A 475 -2.60 -11.41 -9.17
CA SER A 475 -3.38 -11.37 -10.42
C SER A 475 -2.65 -10.62 -11.52
N CYS A 476 -1.73 -9.72 -11.16
CA CYS A 476 -0.90 -8.94 -12.09
C CYS A 476 0.60 -9.09 -11.84
N HIS A 477 1.02 -9.57 -10.66
CA HIS A 477 2.41 -9.78 -10.29
C HIS A 477 2.72 -11.28 -10.25
N ALA A 478 2.98 -11.87 -11.41
CA ALA A 478 3.19 -13.31 -11.57
C ALA A 478 4.16 -13.56 -12.73
N LEU A 479 4.54 -14.82 -12.93
CA LEU A 479 5.27 -15.23 -14.11
C LEU A 479 4.30 -15.37 -15.29
N PHE A 480 4.43 -14.50 -16.29
CA PHE A 480 3.64 -14.53 -17.51
C PHE A 480 4.51 -14.92 -18.70
N ASN A 481 3.99 -15.82 -19.55
CA ASN A 481 4.61 -16.20 -20.82
C ASN A 481 5.97 -16.92 -20.70
N GLY A 482 6.21 -17.63 -19.60
CA GLY A 482 7.31 -18.58 -19.42
C GLY A 482 8.73 -18.05 -19.66
N PRO A 483 9.11 -16.84 -19.20
CA PRO A 483 10.51 -16.42 -19.26
C PRO A 483 11.38 -17.32 -18.38
N ASP A 484 12.65 -17.44 -18.76
CA ASP A 484 13.66 -18.18 -18.01
C ASP A 484 13.98 -17.55 -16.62
N ASN A 485 13.43 -16.36 -16.30
CA ASN A 485 13.56 -15.68 -15.01
C ASN A 485 12.42 -14.66 -14.75
N MET A 486 12.29 -14.21 -13.49
CA MET A 486 11.20 -13.30 -13.04
C MET A 486 11.42 -11.81 -13.31
N PHE A 487 12.49 -11.45 -14.03
CA PHE A 487 12.93 -10.06 -14.20
C PHE A 487 12.41 -9.39 -15.47
N GLY A 488 11.66 -10.14 -16.28
CA GLY A 488 11.11 -9.67 -17.54
C GLY A 488 12.10 -9.73 -18.71
N THR A 489 11.55 -9.62 -19.91
CA THR A 489 12.27 -9.59 -21.18
C THR A 489 11.68 -8.51 -22.07
N ALA A 490 12.32 -8.17 -23.19
CA ALA A 490 11.77 -7.22 -24.16
C ALA A 490 10.37 -7.63 -24.67
N SER A 491 10.09 -8.93 -24.76
CA SER A 491 8.79 -9.48 -25.20
C SER A 491 7.79 -9.70 -24.08
N ALA A 492 8.22 -9.65 -22.82
CA ALA A 492 7.37 -9.84 -21.64
C ALA A 492 7.97 -9.03 -20.46
N PRO A 493 7.92 -7.68 -20.54
CA PRO A 493 8.59 -6.82 -19.57
C PRO A 493 7.88 -6.83 -18.21
N GLU A 494 6.59 -7.17 -18.18
CA GLU A 494 5.74 -7.23 -17.00
C GLU A 494 5.73 -8.66 -16.44
N GLN A 495 6.56 -8.92 -15.43
CA GLN A 495 6.62 -10.19 -14.69
C GLN A 495 6.24 -9.95 -13.24
N LEU A 496 6.99 -10.52 -12.29
CA LEU A 496 6.74 -10.35 -10.87
C LEU A 496 6.80 -8.89 -10.43
N SER A 497 7.74 -8.11 -11.00
CA SER A 497 7.75 -6.65 -10.92
C SER A 497 7.55 -6.09 -12.32
N HIS A 498 6.49 -5.31 -12.51
CA HIS A 498 6.24 -4.66 -13.80
C HIS A 498 7.18 -3.48 -14.06
N ILE A 499 7.96 -3.03 -13.07
CA ILE A 499 8.94 -1.95 -13.23
C ILE A 499 10.36 -2.46 -13.50
N TYR A 500 10.73 -3.66 -13.03
CA TYR A 500 12.12 -4.13 -13.03
C TYR A 500 12.78 -4.08 -14.42
N TYR A 501 12.11 -4.61 -15.45
CA TYR A 501 12.69 -4.65 -16.79
C TYR A 501 13.00 -3.25 -17.33
N ALA A 502 12.09 -2.28 -17.09
CA ALA A 502 12.17 -0.92 -17.59
C ALA A 502 13.16 -0.02 -16.84
N ILE A 503 13.61 -0.42 -15.64
CA ILE A 503 14.55 0.39 -14.85
C ILE A 503 15.98 0.29 -15.41
N ASP A 504 16.57 1.43 -15.76
CA ASP A 504 17.98 1.50 -16.07
C ASP A 504 18.83 1.16 -14.82
N PRO A 505 19.92 0.39 -14.99
CA PRO A 505 20.90 0.20 -13.93
C PRO A 505 21.34 1.54 -13.35
N LEU A 506 21.73 1.55 -12.07
CA LEU A 506 22.37 2.72 -11.49
C LEU A 506 23.51 3.18 -12.41
N PRO A 507 23.62 4.49 -12.69
CA PRO A 507 24.70 4.98 -13.54
C PRO A 507 26.02 4.52 -12.95
N ALA A 508 26.97 4.18 -13.84
CA ALA A 508 28.34 3.97 -13.40
C ALA A 508 28.76 5.23 -12.60
N PRO A 509 29.25 5.05 -11.37
CA PRO A 509 29.49 6.16 -10.45
C PRO A 509 30.44 7.23 -10.99
#